data_AF-A0A0H5QHE7-F1
#
_entry.id   AF-A0A0H5QHE7-F1
#
_cell.length_a   1.000
_cell.length_b   1.000
_cell.length_c   1.000
_cell.angle_alpha   90.00
_cell.angle_beta   90.00
_cell.angle_gamma   90.00
#
_symmetry.space_group_name_H-M   'P 1'
#
loop_
_entity.id
_entity.type
_entity.pdbx_description
1 polymer ?
#
loop_
_entity_poly.entity_id
_entity_poly.type
_entity_poly.pdbx_seq_one_letter_code
_entity_poly.pdbx_strand_id
1 'polypeptide(L)'
;MCFLGRLERESRVSFDQDYFRSLIETQQLDQLLIADQYFSCIVSMNCRPSLVLAYQIRVHIYLLHLQSGAISVAKKFLKNVVVNTIKFHDVLFSTNSVDAIDSLTSCTPKDAAKLIPFHFDMLKELCRRTMSALIEPSDEEFGQRNAIRS
;
A
#
# COMPACT_ATOMS: atom_id res chain seq x y z
N MET A 1 16.24 9.65 9.19
CA MET A 1 16.67 9.39 7.80
C MET A 1 15.47 8.91 7.00
N CYS A 2 14.82 9.82 6.28
CA CYS A 2 13.77 9.48 5.32
C CYS A 2 14.43 8.90 4.06
N PHE A 3 14.18 7.61 3.80
CA PHE A 3 14.81 6.84 2.72
C PHE A 3 14.33 7.23 1.29
N LEU A 4 13.45 8.22 1.17
CA LEU A 4 12.81 8.60 -0.09
C LEU A 4 13.77 9.26 -1.09
N GLY A 5 14.72 10.07 -0.62
CA GLY A 5 15.70 10.71 -1.49
C GLY A 5 16.68 9.76 -2.20
N ARG A 6 16.71 8.46 -1.86
CA ARG A 6 17.49 7.46 -2.60
C ARG A 6 16.69 6.76 -3.70
N LEU A 7 15.36 6.69 -3.61
CA LEU A 7 14.52 5.94 -4.56
C LEU A 7 14.34 6.65 -5.90
N GLU A 8 14.22 7.98 -5.89
CA GLU A 8 14.18 8.77 -7.12
C GLU A 8 15.48 8.67 -7.93
N ARG A 9 16.58 8.30 -7.26
CA ARG A 9 17.93 8.30 -7.83
C ARG A 9 18.26 7.06 -8.66
N GLU A 10 17.54 5.96 -8.49
CA GLU A 10 17.88 4.68 -9.15
C GLU A 10 17.01 4.35 -10.38
N SER A 11 15.85 4.99 -10.58
CA SER A 11 14.96 4.70 -11.73
C SER A 11 14.60 5.88 -12.64
N ARG A 12 14.91 7.14 -12.30
CA ARG A 12 14.42 8.35 -13.02
C ARG A 12 12.88 8.42 -13.16
N VAL A 13 12.12 7.63 -12.41
CA VAL A 13 10.65 7.69 -12.39
C VAL A 13 10.22 8.41 -11.12
N SER A 14 9.73 9.64 -11.27
CA SER A 14 9.08 10.37 -10.18
C SER A 14 7.73 9.73 -9.85
N PHE A 15 7.41 9.62 -8.57
CA PHE A 15 6.12 9.14 -8.12
C PHE A 15 5.05 10.25 -8.25
N ASP A 16 4.10 10.08 -9.15
CA ASP A 16 2.98 10.99 -9.35
C ASP A 16 1.86 10.67 -8.36
N GLN A 17 1.75 11.51 -7.34
CA GLN A 17 0.78 11.32 -6.26
C GLN A 17 -0.65 11.56 -6.71
N ASP A 18 -0.88 12.51 -7.62
CA ASP A 18 -2.23 12.87 -8.06
C ASP A 18 -2.77 11.76 -8.97
N TYR A 19 -1.92 11.25 -9.86
CA TYR A 19 -2.25 10.07 -10.64
C TYR A 19 -2.56 8.87 -9.73
N PHE A 20 -1.68 8.55 -8.78
CA PHE A 20 -1.91 7.43 -7.87
C PHE A 20 -3.19 7.58 -7.04
N ARG A 21 -3.47 8.78 -6.50
CA ARG A 21 -4.74 9.06 -5.79
C ARG A 21 -5.95 8.84 -6.68
N SER A 22 -5.90 9.30 -7.93
CA SER A 22 -7.01 9.11 -8.88
C SER A 22 -7.34 7.64 -9.13
N LEU A 23 -6.31 6.77 -9.16
CA LEU A 23 -6.50 5.33 -9.31
C LEU A 23 -7.23 4.73 -8.09
N ILE A 24 -6.85 5.16 -6.88
CA ILE A 24 -7.49 4.70 -5.63
C ILE A 24 -8.95 5.18 -5.58
N GLU A 25 -9.20 6.45 -5.86
CA GLU A 25 -10.51 7.07 -5.69
C GLU A 25 -11.59 6.53 -6.63
N THR A 26 -11.18 5.92 -7.75
CA THR A 26 -12.09 5.36 -8.75
C THR A 26 -12.85 4.11 -8.27
N GLN A 27 -12.39 3.43 -7.20
CA GLN A 27 -13.01 2.23 -6.61
C GLN A 27 -13.17 1.03 -7.55
N GLN A 28 -12.63 1.10 -8.76
CA GLN A 28 -12.68 0.01 -9.72
C GLN A 28 -11.52 -0.94 -9.48
N LEU A 29 -11.80 -2.23 -9.52
CA LEU A 29 -10.82 -3.30 -9.30
C LEU A 29 -9.58 -3.13 -10.18
N ASP A 30 -9.76 -2.87 -11.48
CA ASP A 30 -8.66 -2.73 -12.42
C ASP A 30 -7.75 -1.54 -12.08
N GLN A 31 -8.34 -0.42 -11.65
CA GLN A 31 -7.57 0.77 -11.24
C GLN A 31 -6.78 0.52 -9.96
N LEU A 32 -7.34 -0.23 -9.01
CA LEU A 32 -6.63 -0.62 -7.79
C LEU A 32 -5.48 -1.59 -8.05
N LEU A 33 -5.63 -2.51 -9.01
CA LEU A 33 -4.54 -3.38 -9.45
C LEU A 33 -3.40 -2.58 -10.07
N ILE A 34 -3.73 -1.59 -10.92
CA ILE A 34 -2.76 -0.65 -11.48
C ILE A 34 -2.08 0.14 -10.35
N ALA A 35 -2.86 0.62 -9.37
CA ALA A 35 -2.33 1.38 -8.24
C ALA A 35 -1.33 0.55 -7.41
N ASP A 36 -1.65 -0.70 -7.06
CA ASP A 36 -0.75 -1.59 -6.30
C ASP A 36 0.57 -1.82 -7.06
N GLN A 37 0.49 -2.08 -8.36
CA GLN A 37 1.67 -2.28 -9.20
C GLN A 37 2.51 -1.00 -9.31
N TYR A 38 1.87 0.12 -9.65
CA TYR A 38 2.53 1.43 -9.78
C TYR A 38 3.27 1.81 -8.49
N PHE A 39 2.57 1.70 -7.35
CA PHE A 39 3.11 2.04 -6.04
C PHE A 39 4.25 1.10 -5.64
N SER A 40 4.10 -0.21 -5.85
CA SER A 40 5.12 -1.19 -5.48
C SER A 40 6.37 -1.14 -6.35
N CYS A 41 6.26 -0.67 -7.59
CA CYS A 41 7.41 -0.51 -8.49
C CYS A 41 8.25 0.74 -8.17
N ILE A 42 7.64 1.78 -7.60
CA ILE A 42 8.29 3.09 -7.44
C ILE A 42 8.66 3.35 -5.98
N VAL A 43 7.78 2.98 -5.04
CA VAL A 43 7.94 3.29 -3.62
C VAL A 43 8.50 2.08 -2.88
N SER A 44 9.58 2.29 -2.12
CA SER A 44 10.15 1.22 -1.29
C SER A 44 9.19 0.80 -0.19
N MET A 45 8.97 -0.51 -0.11
CA MET A 45 8.18 -1.16 0.92
C MET A 45 8.92 -1.33 2.25
N ASN A 46 10.08 -0.68 2.41
CA ASN A 46 10.86 -0.72 3.66
C ASN A 46 10.36 0.29 4.70
N CYS A 47 9.47 1.22 4.32
CA CYS A 47 8.89 2.18 5.25
C CYS A 47 7.46 1.78 5.63
N ARG A 48 7.14 1.92 6.93
CA ARG A 48 5.88 1.44 7.49
C ARG A 48 4.64 2.04 6.84
N PRO A 49 4.55 3.38 6.60
CA PRO A 49 3.36 3.96 5.97
C PRO A 49 3.08 3.43 4.56
N SER A 50 4.12 3.24 3.75
CA SER A 50 3.98 2.69 2.40
C SER A 50 3.60 1.22 2.42
N LEU A 51 4.27 0.41 3.25
CA LEU A 51 3.93 -1.01 3.33
C LEU A 51 2.49 -1.23 3.85
N VAL A 52 2.06 -0.43 4.83
CA VAL A 52 0.68 -0.47 5.34
C VAL A 52 -0.32 -0.04 4.27
N LEU A 53 -0.02 0.98 3.45
CA LEU A 53 -0.88 1.36 2.34
C LEU A 53 -0.99 0.25 1.27
N ALA A 54 0.15 -0.31 0.83
CA ALA A 54 0.15 -1.40 -0.14
C ALA A 54 -0.63 -2.63 0.38
N TYR A 55 -0.44 -2.96 1.66
CA TYR A 55 -1.21 -3.99 2.35
C TYR A 55 -2.72 -3.73 2.26
N GLN A 56 -3.18 -2.53 2.61
CA GLN A 56 -4.62 -2.22 2.62
C GLN A 56 -5.22 -2.16 1.22
N ILE A 57 -4.47 -1.72 0.20
CA ILE A 57 -4.91 -1.80 -1.21
C ILE A 57 -5.19 -3.26 -1.57
N ARG A 58 -4.28 -4.17 -1.23
CA ARG A 58 -4.41 -5.61 -1.51
C ARG A 58 -5.58 -6.23 -0.75
N VAL A 59 -5.82 -5.85 0.50
CA VAL A 59 -7.03 -6.27 1.23
C VAL A 59 -8.29 -5.82 0.51
N HIS A 60 -8.34 -4.57 0.04
CA HIS A 60 -9.50 -4.07 -0.67
C HIS A 60 -9.75 -4.82 -2.00
N ILE A 61 -8.69 -5.08 -2.78
CA ILE A 61 -8.75 -5.90 -4.01
C ILE A 61 -9.30 -7.30 -3.71
N TYR A 62 -8.83 -7.92 -2.63
CA TYR A 62 -9.34 -9.21 -2.18
C TYR A 62 -10.85 -9.16 -1.88
N LEU A 63 -11.31 -8.14 -1.15
CA LEU A 63 -12.73 -7.97 -0.82
C LEU A 63 -13.58 -7.78 -2.08
N LEU A 64 -13.12 -7.01 -3.07
CA LEU A 64 -13.79 -6.81 -4.36
C LEU A 64 -13.91 -8.13 -5.14
N HIS A 65 -12.83 -8.92 -5.21
CA HIS A 65 -12.90 -10.25 -5.81
C HIS A 65 -13.90 -11.15 -5.08
N LEU A 66 -13.95 -11.09 -3.74
CA LEU A 66 -14.87 -11.89 -2.95
C LEU A 66 -16.34 -11.48 -3.18
N GLN A 67 -16.62 -10.16 -3.22
CA GLN A 67 -17.95 -9.62 -3.50
C GLN A 67 -18.43 -9.98 -4.91
N SER A 68 -17.55 -9.96 -5.91
CA SER A 68 -17.88 -10.31 -7.30
C SER A 68 -18.26 -11.78 -7.51
N GLY A 69 -18.10 -12.64 -6.50
CA GLY A 69 -18.31 -14.08 -6.61
C GLY A 69 -17.12 -14.83 -7.21
N ALA A 70 -16.01 -14.17 -7.52
CA ALA A 70 -14.77 -14.78 -8.01
C ALA A 70 -13.97 -15.48 -6.90
N ILE A 71 -14.60 -16.42 -6.18
CA ILE A 71 -14.06 -17.02 -4.94
C ILE A 71 -12.69 -17.68 -5.13
N SER A 72 -12.48 -18.39 -6.24
CA SER A 72 -11.20 -19.04 -6.53
C SER A 72 -10.06 -18.01 -6.69
N VAL A 73 -10.34 -16.92 -7.40
CA VAL A 73 -9.40 -15.81 -7.59
C VAL A 73 -9.12 -15.12 -6.26
N ALA A 74 -10.16 -14.81 -5.48
CA ALA A 74 -10.04 -14.20 -4.16
C ALA A 74 -9.15 -15.03 -3.23
N LYS A 75 -9.38 -16.35 -3.15
CA LYS A 75 -8.57 -17.26 -2.32
C LYS A 75 -7.11 -17.32 -2.76
N LYS A 76 -6.86 -17.39 -4.07
CA LYS A 76 -5.50 -17.40 -4.62
C LYS A 76 -4.78 -16.07 -4.33
N PHE A 77 -5.48 -14.96 -4.51
CA PHE A 77 -4.97 -13.61 -4.24
C PHE A 77 -4.67 -13.41 -2.75
N LEU A 78 -5.58 -13.80 -1.86
CA LEU A 78 -5.37 -13.76 -0.40
C LEU A 78 -4.08 -14.51 -0.02
N LYS A 79 -3.95 -15.78 -0.45
CA LYS A 79 -2.83 -16.63 -0.07
C LYS A 79 -1.49 -16.12 -0.63
N ASN A 80 -1.46 -15.75 -1.91
CA ASN A 80 -0.20 -15.48 -2.60
C ASN A 80 0.24 -14.02 -2.52
N VAL A 81 -0.68 -13.09 -2.29
CA VAL A 81 -0.42 -11.65 -2.31
C VAL A 81 -0.64 -11.05 -0.93
N VAL A 82 -1.86 -11.09 -0.41
CA VAL A 82 -2.22 -10.40 0.84
C VAL A 82 -1.45 -10.97 2.03
N VAL A 83 -1.56 -12.28 2.28
CA VAL A 83 -0.91 -12.95 3.43
C VAL A 83 0.61 -12.81 3.39
N ASN A 84 1.22 -12.92 2.21
CA ASN A 84 2.67 -12.73 2.07
C ASN A 84 3.08 -11.29 2.39
N THR A 85 2.26 -10.30 2.01
CA THR A 85 2.50 -8.89 2.35
C THR A 85 2.39 -8.65 3.86
N ILE A 86 1.39 -9.25 4.52
CA ILE A 86 1.22 -9.16 5.98
C ILE A 86 2.40 -9.79 6.70
N LYS A 87 2.83 -10.99 6.28
CA LYS A 87 3.99 -11.66 6.87
C LYS A 87 5.28 -10.87 6.68
N PHE A 88 5.45 -10.25 5.51
CA PHE A 88 6.60 -9.36 5.27
C PHE A 88 6.58 -8.15 6.21
N HIS A 89 5.42 -7.52 6.41
CA HIS A 89 5.23 -6.45 7.39
C HIS A 89 5.56 -6.92 8.82
N ASP A 90 5.06 -8.09 9.22
CA ASP A 90 5.31 -8.67 10.55
C ASP A 90 6.80 -8.89 10.80
N VAL A 91 7.54 -9.41 9.81
CA VAL A 91 9.00 -9.58 9.90
C VAL A 91 9.71 -8.23 10.01
N LEU A 92 9.37 -7.27 9.14
CA LEU A 92 10.09 -6.00 9.05
C LEU A 92 9.86 -5.10 10.27
N PHE A 93 8.67 -5.17 10.88
CA PHE A 93 8.27 -4.28 11.99
C PHE A 93 8.00 -5.01 13.31
N SER A 94 8.35 -6.29 13.40
CA SER A 94 8.16 -7.13 14.59
C SER A 94 6.72 -7.09 15.13
N THR A 95 5.75 -7.19 14.22
CA THR A 95 4.32 -7.29 14.56
C THR A 95 3.82 -8.73 14.45
N ASN A 96 2.62 -8.98 14.97
CA ASN A 96 1.94 -10.27 14.84
C ASN A 96 0.51 -10.03 14.35
N SER A 97 0.23 -10.50 13.13
CA SER A 97 -1.06 -10.28 12.46
C SER A 97 -1.84 -11.59 12.22
N VAL A 98 -1.61 -12.63 13.04
CA VAL A 98 -2.30 -13.93 12.93
C VAL A 98 -3.82 -13.77 12.95
N ASP A 99 -4.37 -13.05 13.93
CA ASP A 99 -5.83 -12.86 14.05
C ASP A 99 -6.44 -12.14 12.84
N ALA A 100 -5.69 -11.21 12.24
CA ALA A 100 -6.11 -10.51 11.03
C ALA A 100 -6.14 -11.45 9.82
N ILE A 101 -5.14 -12.33 9.69
CA ILE A 101 -5.10 -13.36 8.63
C ILE A 101 -6.28 -14.33 8.78
N ASP A 102 -6.58 -14.76 10.00
CA ASP A 102 -7.70 -15.68 10.26
C ASP A 102 -9.04 -15.02 9.97
N SER A 103 -9.20 -13.75 10.34
CA SER A 103 -10.39 -12.95 10.01
C SER A 103 -10.58 -12.77 8.50
N LEU A 104 -9.50 -12.52 7.75
CA LEU A 104 -9.56 -12.43 6.30
C LEU A 104 -9.88 -13.79 5.66
N THR A 105 -9.32 -14.87 6.19
CA THR A 105 -9.54 -16.23 5.66
C THR A 105 -10.98 -16.70 5.86
N SER A 106 -11.63 -16.28 6.94
CA SER A 106 -13.02 -16.60 7.27
C SER A 106 -14.05 -15.63 6.68
N CYS A 107 -13.61 -14.54 6.05
CA CYS A 107 -14.49 -13.54 5.46
C CYS A 107 -15.37 -14.13 4.35
N THR A 108 -16.67 -13.84 4.39
CA THR A 108 -17.63 -14.28 3.36
C THR A 108 -17.94 -13.17 2.36
N PRO A 109 -18.49 -13.49 1.16
CA PRO A 109 -18.94 -12.47 0.21
C PRO A 109 -19.95 -11.46 0.81
N LYS A 110 -20.81 -11.92 1.74
CA LYS A 110 -21.76 -11.06 2.43
C LYS A 110 -21.08 -10.09 3.37
N ASP A 111 -20.00 -10.51 4.03
CA ASP A 111 -19.21 -9.65 4.90
C ASP A 111 -18.42 -8.64 4.07
N ALA A 112 -17.79 -9.07 2.97
CA ALA A 112 -17.09 -8.18 2.06
C ALA A 112 -18.00 -7.06 1.53
N ALA A 113 -19.22 -7.38 1.09
CA ALA A 113 -20.18 -6.38 0.63
C ALA A 113 -20.50 -5.30 1.69
N LYS A 114 -20.50 -5.68 2.98
CA LYS A 114 -20.69 -4.74 4.09
C LYS A 114 -19.44 -3.95 4.42
N LEU A 115 -18.26 -4.57 4.34
CA LEU A 115 -16.99 -3.99 4.75
C LEU A 115 -16.42 -3.01 3.71
N ILE A 116 -16.65 -3.25 2.43
CA ILE A 116 -16.05 -2.48 1.33
C ILE A 116 -16.24 -0.97 1.48
N PRO A 117 -17.43 -0.41 1.74
CA PRO A 117 -17.59 1.03 1.88
C PRO A 117 -16.71 1.62 2.99
N PHE A 118 -16.72 1.00 4.18
CA PHE A 118 -15.91 1.46 5.32
C PHE A 118 -14.41 1.31 5.07
N HIS A 119 -14.02 0.18 4.47
CA HIS A 119 -12.64 -0.08 4.11
C HIS A 119 -12.14 0.92 3.07
N PHE A 120 -13.00 1.32 2.13
CA PHE A 120 -12.65 2.30 1.13
C PHE A 120 -12.42 3.70 1.73
N ASP A 121 -13.26 4.14 2.66
CA ASP A 121 -13.05 5.40 3.38
C ASP A 121 -11.74 5.41 4.17
N MET A 122 -11.42 4.30 4.84
CA MET A 122 -10.15 4.11 5.53
C MET A 122 -8.97 4.11 4.55
N LEU A 123 -9.12 3.51 3.37
CA LEU A 123 -8.08 3.48 2.34
C LEU A 123 -7.77 4.87 1.77
N LYS A 124 -8.79 5.70 1.53
CA LYS A 124 -8.61 7.09 1.10
C LYS A 124 -7.83 7.90 2.13
N GLU A 125 -8.21 7.81 3.40
CA GLU A 125 -7.52 8.55 4.46
C GLU A 125 -6.09 8.05 4.67
N LEU A 126 -5.85 6.74 4.59
CA LEU A 126 -4.51 6.18 4.65
C LEU A 126 -3.67 6.64 3.46
N CYS A 127 -4.23 6.62 2.25
CA CYS A 127 -3.58 7.14 1.05
C CYS A 127 -3.16 8.60 1.26
N ARG A 128 -4.09 9.48 1.63
CA ARG A 128 -3.82 10.90 1.91
C ARG A 128 -2.66 11.10 2.89
N ARG A 129 -2.65 10.37 4.02
CA ARG A 129 -1.60 10.46 5.04
C ARG A 129 -0.25 9.96 4.54
N THR A 130 -0.23 8.82 3.87
CA THR A 130 1.01 8.25 3.33
C THR A 130 1.59 9.19 2.27
N MET A 131 0.78 9.72 1.37
CA MET A 131 1.22 10.68 0.36
C MET A 131 1.87 11.93 0.98
N SER A 132 1.26 12.51 2.02
CA SER A 132 1.86 13.64 2.76
C SER A 132 3.21 13.28 3.39
N ALA A 133 3.39 12.05 3.88
CA ALA A 133 4.64 11.59 4.46
C ALA A 133 5.73 11.28 3.40
N LEU A 134 5.35 11.08 2.14
CA LEU A 134 6.30 10.84 1.04
C LEU A 134 6.97 12.14 0.52
N ILE A 135 6.46 13.33 0.89
CA ILE A 135 6.83 14.63 0.28
C ILE A 135 8.14 15.22 0.81
N GLU A 136 8.72 14.78 1.94
CA GLU A 136 9.88 15.50 2.53
C GLU A 136 11.21 14.74 2.43
N PRO A 137 12.09 15.13 1.50
CA PRO A 137 13.47 15.49 1.84
C PRO A 137 13.48 16.97 2.24
N SER A 138 13.81 17.29 3.49
CA SER A 138 14.11 18.69 3.83
C SER A 138 15.41 19.09 3.13
N ASP A 139 15.38 20.21 2.41
CA ASP A 139 16.57 20.80 1.75
C ASP A 139 17.73 21.09 2.73
N GLU A 140 17.46 21.07 4.04
CA GLU A 140 18.44 21.28 5.11
C GLU A 140 19.52 20.16 5.19
N GLU A 141 19.23 18.93 4.77
CA GLU A 141 20.26 17.86 4.74
C GLU A 141 21.25 18.00 3.57
N PHE A 142 20.91 18.77 2.52
CA PHE A 142 21.79 19.00 1.37
C PHE A 142 22.81 20.11 1.62
N GLY A 143 22.44 21.15 2.39
CA GLY A 143 23.34 22.26 2.74
C GLY A 143 24.49 21.86 3.68
N GLN A 144 24.24 20.92 4.61
CA GLN A 144 25.25 20.54 5.61
C GLN A 144 26.34 19.61 5.06
N ARG A 145 26.06 18.80 4.02
CA ARG A 145 27.07 17.92 3.41
C ARG A 145 28.07 18.65 2.51
N ASN A 146 27.72 19.80 1.96
CA ASN A 146 28.61 20.61 1.13
C ASN A 146 29.48 21.58 1.96
N ALA A 147 29.06 21.92 3.18
CA ALA A 147 29.85 22.75 4.11
C ALA A 147 31.03 21.99 4.77
N ILE A 148 31.01 20.66 4.80
CA ILE A 148 32.09 19.83 5.38
C ILE A 148 33.19 19.52 4.34
N ARG A 149 32.95 19.88 3.06
CA ARG A 149 33.89 19.65 1.94
C ARG A 149 34.42 20.94 1.30
N SER A 150 34.14 22.10 1.90
CA SER A 150 34.69 23.40 1.48
C SER A 150 35.81 23.83 2.40
#